data_AF-A0A937G1D5-F1
#
_entry.id   AF-A0A937G1D5-F1
#
_cell.length_a   1.000
_cell.length_b   1.000
_cell.length_c   1.000
_cell.angle_alpha   90.00
_cell.angle_beta   90.00
_cell.angle_gamma   90.00
#
_symmetry.space_group_name_H-M   'P 1'
#
loop_
_entity.id
_entity.type
_entity.pdbx_description
1 polymer ?
#
loop_
_entity_poly.entity_id
_entity_poly.type
_entity_poly.pdbx_seq_one_letter_code
_entity_poly.pdbx_strand_id
1 'polypeptide(L)'
;MPRLITLAVCSMLFMAACTQEEIYTHDPAKLESLESTYQTYLNHYQEPRVAFDLLEKLKGLAIELGNKEYLAKYYDNYGYLNNMDNQLGEAIKSYKLALSLYNELSDSLKQAKIASNLGNVYRTVERNDEALLYLEKAEKIYIQLNYEQKFPLVYDNLSLVYMGLEQFDKAEQYVLKSLEAGTVLESTYWISNAYINYGEMYFRQQRFDEAIKSYEKALTYLDNEQQLEKAYLHGNIGECYMKAGDLNKAEKWLSEALQLKIALDGADKRPNFNYLGELAVLKADYKAALNYYDQVIALSTADGELLSKEVTKALDALQNLSANTTVSASGLVVPMRKYSIIKDKRIKLLEEQKKLIETRYIQEDVDKAELEIAQINESEKYKKDIARRDGQMQFWYGVMATLLVVLIVVVIVYSNKMRKLAKYKIKHAKSAAIIRELNSLSESIEGNSV
;
A
#
# COMPACT_ATOMS: atom_id res chain seq x y z
N MET A 1 47.31 -43.72 -12.65
CA MET A 1 47.29 -42.85 -11.45
C MET A 1 46.84 -41.41 -11.72
N PRO A 2 47.16 -40.70 -12.82
CA PRO A 2 46.72 -39.30 -12.97
C PRO A 2 45.21 -39.13 -13.26
N ARG A 3 44.58 -40.03 -14.04
CA ARG A 3 43.15 -39.90 -14.40
C ARG A 3 42.13 -40.04 -13.26
N LEU A 4 42.50 -40.69 -12.15
CA LEU A 4 41.61 -40.86 -10.99
C LEU A 4 41.63 -39.64 -10.05
N ILE A 5 42.75 -38.91 -10.02
CA ILE A 5 42.90 -37.70 -9.21
C ILE A 5 42.19 -36.53 -9.90
N THR A 6 42.24 -36.44 -11.24
CA THR A 6 41.54 -35.40 -12.00
C THR A 6 40.02 -35.53 -11.89
N LEU A 7 39.48 -36.76 -11.86
CA LEU A 7 38.04 -36.98 -11.69
C LEU A 7 37.56 -36.58 -10.27
N ALA A 8 38.37 -36.86 -9.23
CA ALA A 8 38.04 -36.52 -7.85
C ALA A 8 38.17 -35.01 -7.56
N VAL A 9 39.12 -34.32 -8.20
CA VAL A 9 39.26 -32.86 -8.08
C VAL A 9 38.17 -32.15 -8.90
N CYS A 10 37.78 -32.67 -10.07
CA CYS A 10 36.61 -32.17 -10.81
C CYS A 10 35.30 -32.37 -10.06
N SER A 11 35.08 -33.49 -9.35
CA SER A 11 33.85 -33.69 -8.55
C SER A 11 33.82 -32.84 -7.28
N MET A 12 34.98 -32.59 -6.64
CA MET A 12 35.07 -31.66 -5.52
C MET A 12 34.87 -30.20 -5.95
N LEU A 13 35.36 -29.79 -7.13
CA LEU A 13 35.11 -28.46 -7.68
C LEU A 13 33.67 -28.29 -8.17
N PHE A 14 33.03 -29.36 -8.68
CA PHE A 14 31.61 -29.34 -9.04
C PHE A 14 30.71 -29.24 -7.79
N MET A 15 31.07 -29.91 -6.70
CA MET A 15 30.34 -29.78 -5.42
C MET A 15 30.64 -28.48 -4.68
N ALA A 16 31.84 -27.90 -4.81
CA ALA A 16 32.15 -26.57 -4.26
C ALA A 16 31.46 -25.45 -5.07
N ALA A 17 31.30 -25.61 -6.38
CA ALA A 17 30.50 -24.70 -7.21
C ALA A 17 28.99 -24.80 -6.91
N CYS A 18 28.50 -25.92 -6.38
CA CYS A 18 27.13 -26.05 -5.86
C CYS A 18 26.94 -25.52 -4.43
N THR A 19 27.99 -25.00 -3.77
CA THR A 19 27.88 -24.39 -2.42
C THR A 19 27.81 -22.86 -2.42
N GLN A 20 27.73 -22.24 -3.60
CA GLN A 20 27.33 -20.84 -3.75
C GLN A 20 26.00 -20.80 -4.52
N GLU A 21 24.96 -20.33 -3.84
CA GLU A 21 23.57 -20.17 -4.32
C GLU A 21 22.73 -21.45 -4.46
N GLU A 22 22.47 -22.16 -3.35
CA GLU A 22 21.16 -22.82 -3.21
C GLU A 22 20.16 -21.83 -2.63
N ILE A 23 19.66 -21.08 -3.60
CA ILE A 23 18.52 -20.18 -3.59
C ILE A 23 17.35 -20.91 -2.91
N TYR A 24 16.75 -20.30 -1.89
CA TYR A 24 15.33 -20.52 -1.62
C TYR A 24 14.60 -20.03 -2.87
N THR A 25 14.50 -20.87 -3.90
CA THR A 25 13.66 -20.54 -5.03
C THR A 25 12.25 -20.72 -4.50
N HIS A 26 11.64 -19.62 -4.07
CA HIS A 26 10.23 -19.47 -4.43
C HIS A 26 10.17 -19.86 -5.91
N ASP A 27 9.37 -20.89 -6.22
CA ASP A 27 9.22 -21.40 -7.59
C ASP A 27 9.27 -20.20 -8.55
N PRO A 28 10.32 -20.07 -9.39
CA PRO A 28 10.52 -18.84 -10.15
C PRO A 28 9.29 -18.50 -10.99
N ALA A 29 8.55 -19.52 -11.42
CA ALA A 29 7.27 -19.36 -12.11
C ALA A 29 6.17 -18.75 -11.21
N LYS A 30 6.15 -19.05 -9.91
CA LYS A 30 5.20 -18.45 -8.95
C LYS A 30 5.57 -17.02 -8.56
N LEU A 31 6.87 -16.69 -8.45
CA LEU A 31 7.30 -15.29 -8.29
C LEU A 31 6.99 -14.48 -9.55
N GLU A 32 7.26 -15.04 -10.73
CA GLU A 32 6.88 -14.44 -12.01
C GLU A 32 5.37 -14.27 -12.10
N SER A 33 4.59 -15.23 -11.59
CA SER A 33 3.13 -15.13 -11.51
C SER A 33 2.65 -14.02 -10.56
N LEU A 34 3.31 -13.82 -9.42
CA LEU A 34 3.03 -12.69 -8.51
C LEU A 34 3.26 -11.35 -9.21
N GLU A 35 4.45 -11.19 -9.81
CA GLU A 35 4.82 -9.98 -10.54
C GLU A 35 3.86 -9.73 -11.70
N SER A 36 3.59 -10.76 -12.52
CA SER A 36 2.65 -10.68 -13.64
C SER A 36 1.23 -10.29 -13.19
N THR A 37 0.74 -10.87 -12.10
CA THR A 37 -0.58 -10.54 -11.55
C THR A 37 -0.61 -9.08 -11.08
N TYR A 38 0.45 -8.62 -10.40
CA TYR A 38 0.55 -7.24 -9.95
C TYR A 38 0.64 -6.24 -11.11
N GLN A 39 1.43 -6.53 -12.14
CA GLN A 39 1.50 -5.68 -13.33
C GLN A 39 0.15 -5.62 -14.06
N THR A 40 -0.57 -6.74 -14.12
CA THR A 40 -1.94 -6.78 -14.68
C THR A 40 -2.89 -5.92 -13.85
N TYR A 41 -2.77 -5.96 -12.52
CA TYR A 41 -3.53 -5.08 -11.64
C TYR A 41 -3.26 -3.60 -11.94
N LEU A 42 -1.99 -3.20 -12.09
CA LEU A 42 -1.65 -1.83 -12.43
C LEU A 42 -2.26 -1.38 -13.76
N ASN A 43 -2.32 -2.26 -14.75
CA ASN A 43 -2.93 -1.97 -16.05
C ASN A 43 -4.47 -1.82 -15.97
N HIS A 44 -5.12 -2.58 -15.09
CA HIS A 44 -6.58 -2.55 -14.90
C HIS A 44 -7.01 -1.81 -13.62
N TYR A 45 -6.14 -0.95 -13.08
CA TYR A 45 -6.36 -0.26 -11.81
C TYR A 45 -7.62 0.60 -11.81
N GLN A 46 -7.96 1.16 -12.97
CA GLN A 46 -9.12 2.02 -13.18
C GLN A 46 -10.43 1.22 -13.37
N GLU A 47 -10.37 -0.12 -13.37
CA GLU A 47 -11.52 -1.01 -13.49
C GLU A 47 -11.81 -1.69 -12.14
N PRO A 48 -12.70 -1.14 -11.28
CA PRO A 48 -12.77 -1.51 -9.87
C PRO A 48 -12.97 -3.01 -9.62
N ARG A 49 -13.91 -3.64 -10.35
CA ARG A 49 -14.20 -5.08 -10.20
C ARG A 49 -12.99 -5.94 -10.54
N VAL A 50 -12.34 -5.66 -11.67
CA VAL A 50 -11.15 -6.40 -12.12
C VAL A 50 -9.99 -6.18 -11.16
N ALA A 51 -9.82 -4.94 -10.70
CA ALA A 51 -8.80 -4.56 -9.73
C ALA A 51 -8.94 -5.33 -8.41
N PHE A 52 -10.16 -5.45 -7.87
CA PHE A 52 -10.43 -6.23 -6.66
C PHE A 52 -10.14 -7.73 -6.85
N ASP A 53 -10.60 -8.34 -7.95
CA ASP A 53 -10.35 -9.76 -8.23
C ASP A 53 -8.84 -10.08 -8.36
N LEU A 54 -8.08 -9.19 -9.01
CA LEU A 54 -6.63 -9.32 -9.16
C LEU A 54 -5.90 -9.15 -7.81
N LEU A 55 -6.37 -8.26 -6.94
CA LEU A 55 -5.82 -8.09 -5.60
C LEU A 55 -6.08 -9.34 -4.73
N GLU A 56 -7.26 -9.94 -4.77
CA GLU A 56 -7.52 -11.18 -4.02
C GLU A 56 -6.64 -12.34 -4.52
N LYS A 57 -6.43 -12.44 -5.84
CA LYS A 57 -5.47 -13.39 -6.41
C LYS A 57 -4.03 -13.11 -5.94
N LEU A 58 -3.62 -11.85 -5.92
CA LEU A 58 -2.30 -11.41 -5.44
C LEU A 58 -2.10 -11.81 -3.98
N LYS A 59 -3.11 -11.56 -3.12
CA LYS A 59 -3.10 -11.95 -1.70
C LYS A 59 -2.92 -13.46 -1.56
N GLY A 60 -3.71 -14.27 -2.26
CA GLY A 60 -3.63 -15.72 -2.20
C GLY A 60 -2.24 -16.26 -2.55
N LEU A 61 -1.67 -15.79 -3.66
CA LEU A 61 -0.30 -16.15 -4.07
C LEU A 61 0.76 -15.68 -3.06
N ALA A 62 0.61 -14.47 -2.52
CA ALA A 62 1.55 -13.91 -1.55
C ALA A 62 1.55 -14.73 -0.25
N ILE A 63 0.37 -15.14 0.23
CA ILE A 63 0.23 -16.01 1.42
C ILE A 63 0.83 -17.39 1.16
N GLU A 64 0.52 -18.02 0.02
CA GLU A 64 1.05 -19.34 -0.33
C GLU A 64 2.59 -19.36 -0.33
N LEU A 65 3.18 -18.29 -0.84
CA LEU A 65 4.62 -18.13 -1.00
C LEU A 65 5.32 -17.56 0.25
N GLY A 66 4.59 -17.04 1.24
CA GLY A 66 5.19 -16.28 2.34
C GLY A 66 5.90 -15.01 1.84
N ASN A 67 5.30 -14.30 0.89
CA ASN A 67 5.86 -13.07 0.35
C ASN A 67 5.21 -11.84 1.00
N LYS A 68 5.83 -11.34 2.07
CA LYS A 68 5.35 -10.18 2.83
C LYS A 68 5.31 -8.90 2.03
N GLU A 69 6.22 -8.71 1.07
CA GLU A 69 6.24 -7.51 0.23
C GLU A 69 4.97 -7.42 -0.62
N TYR A 70 4.60 -8.53 -1.27
CA TYR A 70 3.38 -8.60 -2.08
C TYR A 70 2.11 -8.58 -1.23
N LEU A 71 2.14 -9.14 -0.03
CA LEU A 71 1.04 -9.01 0.93
C LEU A 71 0.86 -7.55 1.39
N ALA A 72 1.96 -6.83 1.64
CA ALA A 72 1.91 -5.40 1.97
C ALA A 72 1.38 -4.56 0.80
N LYS A 73 1.83 -4.86 -0.43
CA LYS A 73 1.30 -4.24 -1.67
C LYS A 73 -0.21 -4.50 -1.81
N TYR A 74 -0.69 -5.70 -1.50
CA TYR A 74 -2.12 -5.99 -1.50
C TYR A 74 -2.87 -5.04 -0.55
N TYR A 75 -2.46 -4.96 0.72
CA TYR A 75 -3.17 -4.15 1.72
C TYR A 75 -3.07 -2.64 1.44
N ASP A 76 -1.95 -2.13 0.93
CA ASP A 76 -1.82 -0.73 0.47
C ASP A 76 -2.87 -0.41 -0.62
N ASN A 77 -2.92 -1.26 -1.64
CA ASN A 77 -3.80 -1.05 -2.79
C ASN A 77 -5.28 -1.31 -2.47
N TYR A 78 -5.59 -2.33 -1.67
CA TYR A 78 -6.94 -2.61 -1.20
C TYR A 78 -7.44 -1.47 -0.31
N GLY A 79 -6.57 -0.92 0.55
CA GLY A 79 -6.90 0.26 1.35
C GLY A 79 -7.19 1.49 0.49
N TYR A 80 -6.44 1.68 -0.60
CA TYR A 80 -6.68 2.76 -1.55
C TYR A 80 -8.01 2.61 -2.30
N LEU A 81 -8.32 1.44 -2.85
CA LEU A 81 -9.59 1.23 -3.55
C LEU A 81 -10.78 1.43 -2.62
N ASN A 82 -10.71 0.91 -1.39
CA ASN A 82 -11.77 1.13 -0.41
C ASN A 82 -11.90 2.61 -0.01
N ASN A 83 -10.81 3.36 0.03
CA ASN A 83 -10.88 4.82 0.25
C ASN A 83 -11.62 5.51 -0.91
N MET A 84 -11.31 5.16 -2.16
CA MET A 84 -12.02 5.66 -3.34
C MET A 84 -13.52 5.31 -3.31
N ASP A 85 -13.87 4.10 -2.90
CA ASP A 85 -15.24 3.63 -2.75
C ASP A 85 -15.93 4.15 -1.47
N ASN A 86 -15.28 5.07 -0.73
CA ASN A 86 -15.77 5.65 0.52
C ASN A 86 -16.06 4.60 1.62
N GLN A 87 -15.44 3.42 1.54
CA GLN A 87 -15.41 2.38 2.55
C GLN A 87 -14.29 2.65 3.57
N LEU A 88 -14.41 3.77 4.28
CA LEU A 88 -13.33 4.35 5.10
C LEU A 88 -12.87 3.41 6.23
N GLY A 89 -13.76 2.58 6.80
CA GLY A 89 -13.40 1.59 7.81
C GLY A 89 -12.44 0.51 7.28
N GLU A 90 -12.76 -0.06 6.11
CA GLU A 90 -11.91 -1.06 5.45
C GLU A 90 -10.60 -0.46 4.94
N ALA A 91 -10.63 0.80 4.50
CA ALA A 91 -9.43 1.54 4.13
C ALA A 91 -8.46 1.67 5.32
N ILE A 92 -8.95 2.10 6.49
CA ILE A 92 -8.15 2.23 7.72
C ILE A 92 -7.55 0.88 8.11
N LYS A 93 -8.36 -0.19 8.13
CA LYS A 93 -7.92 -1.55 8.48
C LYS A 93 -6.78 -2.01 7.57
N SER A 94 -6.99 -1.89 6.25
CA SER A 94 -6.03 -2.32 5.24
C SER A 94 -4.72 -1.52 5.35
N TYR A 95 -4.80 -0.21 5.50
CA TYR A 95 -3.61 0.60 5.69
C TYR A 95 -2.87 0.30 7.00
N LYS A 96 -3.57 -0.02 8.10
CA LYS A 96 -2.90 -0.45 9.34
C LYS A 96 -2.11 -1.74 9.13
N LEU A 97 -2.68 -2.72 8.42
CA LEU A 97 -1.99 -3.97 8.10
C LEU A 97 -0.80 -3.75 7.15
N ALA A 98 -0.97 -2.93 6.12
CA ALA A 98 0.14 -2.53 5.24
C ALA A 98 1.26 -1.86 6.04
N LEU A 99 0.93 -0.96 6.97
CA LEU A 99 1.91 -0.30 7.83
C LEU A 99 2.64 -1.30 8.73
N SER A 100 1.94 -2.27 9.31
CA SER A 100 2.51 -3.34 10.13
C SER A 100 3.54 -4.17 9.33
N LEU A 101 3.15 -4.61 8.12
CA LEU A 101 4.03 -5.35 7.23
C LEU A 101 5.24 -4.52 6.75
N TYR A 102 5.05 -3.26 6.40
CA TYR A 102 6.17 -2.39 6.02
C TYR A 102 7.09 -2.04 7.19
N ASN A 103 6.61 -2.10 8.45
CA ASN A 103 7.48 -2.05 9.63
C ASN A 103 8.36 -3.30 9.70
N GLU A 104 7.80 -4.51 9.51
CA GLU A 104 8.57 -5.76 9.50
C GLU A 104 9.61 -5.79 8.37
N LEU A 105 9.25 -5.26 7.20
CA LEU A 105 10.12 -5.14 6.03
C LEU A 105 11.17 -4.02 6.17
N SER A 106 11.06 -3.17 7.19
CA SER A 106 11.91 -1.99 7.39
C SER A 106 11.90 -1.01 6.20
N ASP A 107 10.81 -0.98 5.41
CA ASP A 107 10.65 -0.07 4.27
C ASP A 107 10.11 1.28 4.75
N SER A 108 11.02 2.17 5.14
CA SER A 108 10.69 3.48 5.70
C SER A 108 9.90 4.35 4.71
N LEU A 109 10.18 4.27 3.41
CA LEU A 109 9.50 5.08 2.41
C LEU A 109 8.02 4.65 2.29
N LYS A 110 7.75 3.34 2.25
CA LYS A 110 6.38 2.84 2.24
C LYS A 110 5.66 3.09 3.57
N GLN A 111 6.35 2.99 4.71
CA GLN A 111 5.77 3.37 6.01
C GLN A 111 5.29 4.83 6.00
N ALA A 112 6.08 5.77 5.48
CA ALA A 112 5.69 7.17 5.37
C ALA A 112 4.49 7.37 4.44
N LYS A 113 4.47 6.68 3.29
CA LYS A 113 3.33 6.70 2.36
C LYS A 113 2.04 6.24 3.05
N ILE A 114 2.08 5.08 3.71
CA ILE A 114 0.90 4.51 4.37
C ILE A 114 0.45 5.37 5.55
N ALA A 115 1.40 5.91 6.33
CA ALA A 115 1.07 6.85 7.41
C ALA A 115 0.38 8.12 6.85
N SER A 116 0.87 8.69 5.74
CA SER A 116 0.20 9.81 5.08
C SER A 116 -1.23 9.47 4.62
N ASN A 117 -1.44 8.26 4.09
CA ASN A 117 -2.76 7.79 3.67
C ASN A 117 -3.71 7.59 4.86
N LEU A 118 -3.24 6.97 5.95
CA LEU A 118 -4.01 6.85 7.20
C LEU A 118 -4.39 8.23 7.75
N GLY A 119 -3.43 9.15 7.77
CA GLY A 119 -3.65 10.53 8.19
C GLY A 119 -4.77 11.22 7.40
N ASN A 120 -4.76 11.07 6.07
CA ASN A 120 -5.81 11.59 5.21
C ASN A 120 -7.18 10.95 5.48
N VAL A 121 -7.25 9.62 5.63
CA VAL A 121 -8.52 8.92 5.92
C VAL A 121 -9.08 9.33 7.29
N TYR A 122 -8.22 9.41 8.32
CA TYR A 122 -8.63 9.86 9.64
C TYR A 122 -9.15 11.31 9.63
N ARG A 123 -8.52 12.18 8.85
CA ARG A 123 -9.01 13.55 8.61
C ARG A 123 -10.40 13.55 7.97
N THR A 124 -10.64 12.69 6.97
CA THR A 124 -11.96 12.59 6.31
C THR A 124 -13.07 12.14 7.27
N VAL A 125 -12.76 11.29 8.25
CA VAL A 125 -13.72 10.88 9.30
C VAL A 125 -13.69 11.78 10.55
N GLU A 126 -13.10 12.99 10.44
CA GLU A 126 -13.01 14.01 11.50
C GLU A 126 -12.34 13.54 12.80
N ARG A 127 -11.46 12.54 12.69
CA ARG A 127 -10.62 12.01 13.76
C ARG A 127 -9.26 12.70 13.77
N ASN A 128 -9.27 13.95 14.22
CA ASN A 128 -8.15 14.86 14.10
C ASN A 128 -6.90 14.40 14.86
N ASP A 129 -7.04 13.80 16.04
CA ASP A 129 -5.91 13.34 16.85
C ASP A 129 -5.15 12.21 16.14
N GLU A 130 -5.86 11.23 15.58
CA GLU A 130 -5.26 10.16 14.79
C GLU A 130 -4.69 10.69 13.48
N ALA A 131 -5.37 11.64 12.84
CA ALA A 131 -4.86 12.27 11.62
C ALA A 131 -3.50 12.95 11.87
N LEU A 132 -3.39 13.75 12.93
CA LEU A 132 -2.12 14.38 13.33
C LEU A 132 -1.04 13.33 13.61
N LEU A 133 -1.35 12.31 14.43
CA LEU A 133 -0.40 11.26 14.77
C LEU A 133 0.26 10.62 13.53
N TYR A 134 -0.54 10.26 12.53
CA TYR A 134 -0.03 9.60 11.33
C TYR A 134 0.63 10.57 10.34
N LEU A 135 0.11 11.80 10.19
CA LEU A 135 0.72 12.81 9.31
C LEU A 135 2.08 13.29 9.85
N GLU A 136 2.19 13.54 11.16
CA GLU A 136 3.46 13.92 11.80
C GLU A 136 4.49 12.78 11.75
N LYS A 137 4.02 11.52 11.86
CA LYS A 137 4.88 10.35 11.61
C LYS A 137 5.39 10.34 10.17
N ALA A 138 4.53 10.59 9.18
CA ALA A 138 4.92 10.64 7.78
C ALA A 138 5.92 11.79 7.50
N GLU A 139 5.65 12.99 8.02
CA GLU A 139 6.55 14.15 7.94
C GLU A 139 7.94 13.81 8.46
N LYS A 140 8.02 13.26 9.68
CA LYS A 140 9.29 12.89 10.31
C LYS A 140 10.10 11.91 9.46
N ILE A 141 9.45 10.89 8.89
CA ILE A 141 10.14 9.89 8.07
C ILE A 141 10.59 10.51 6.75
N TYR A 142 9.76 11.30 6.06
CA TYR A 142 10.16 11.94 4.81
C TYR A 142 11.32 12.93 5.01
N ILE A 143 11.36 13.67 6.13
CA ILE A 143 12.50 14.51 6.49
C ILE A 143 13.75 13.66 6.66
N GLN A 144 13.68 12.55 7.40
CA GLN A 144 14.83 11.65 7.60
C GLN A 144 15.35 11.05 6.28
N LEU A 145 14.47 10.82 5.32
CA LEU A 145 14.80 10.29 4.00
C LEU A 145 15.23 11.38 2.99
N ASN A 146 15.17 12.67 3.36
CA ASN A 146 15.31 13.81 2.45
C ASN A 146 14.42 13.70 1.21
N TYR A 147 13.17 13.24 1.39
CA TYR A 147 12.24 12.97 0.30
C TYR A 147 11.27 14.13 0.08
N GLU A 148 11.83 15.28 -0.33
CA GLU A 148 11.16 16.59 -0.41
C GLU A 148 9.93 16.60 -1.34
N GLN A 149 9.90 15.71 -2.33
CA GLN A 149 8.79 15.55 -3.28
C GLN A 149 7.43 15.26 -2.61
N LYS A 150 7.42 14.81 -1.36
CA LYS A 150 6.21 14.52 -0.59
C LYS A 150 5.83 15.58 0.44
N PHE A 151 6.67 16.59 0.64
CA PHE A 151 6.41 17.65 1.61
C PHE A 151 5.12 18.42 1.36
N PRO A 152 4.79 18.90 0.13
CA PRO A 152 3.55 19.65 -0.09
C PRO A 152 2.30 18.86 0.31
N LEU A 153 2.23 17.58 -0.05
CA LEU A 153 1.11 16.71 0.28
C LEU A 153 0.90 16.58 1.80
N VAL A 154 1.99 16.40 2.56
CA VAL A 154 1.91 16.22 4.02
C VAL A 154 1.55 17.54 4.69
N TYR A 155 2.14 18.65 4.26
CA TYR A 155 1.87 19.98 4.79
C TYR A 155 0.45 20.46 4.50
N ASP A 156 -0.07 20.22 3.29
CA ASP A 156 -1.46 20.52 2.95
C ASP A 156 -2.42 19.77 3.88
N ASN A 157 -2.21 18.47 4.09
CA ASN A 157 -3.06 17.67 4.97
C ASN A 157 -2.98 18.13 6.44
N LEU A 158 -1.78 18.43 6.94
CA LEU A 158 -1.61 18.98 8.30
C LEU A 158 -2.33 20.32 8.44
N SER A 159 -2.24 21.19 7.43
CA SER A 159 -2.93 22.48 7.44
C SER A 159 -4.45 22.30 7.55
N LEU A 160 -5.03 21.35 6.81
CA LEU A 160 -6.46 21.03 6.85
C LEU A 160 -6.89 20.46 8.20
N VAL A 161 -6.06 19.63 8.84
CA VAL A 161 -6.37 19.12 10.19
C VAL A 161 -6.35 20.25 11.22
N TYR A 162 -5.32 21.11 11.19
CA TYR A 162 -5.25 22.26 12.10
C TYR A 162 -6.37 23.29 11.86
N MET A 163 -6.82 23.49 10.61
CA MET A 163 -8.02 24.27 10.30
C MET A 163 -9.29 23.64 10.87
N GLY A 164 -9.43 22.31 10.82
CA GLY A 164 -10.53 21.58 11.43
C GLY A 164 -10.57 21.69 12.96
N LEU A 165 -9.41 21.89 13.58
CA LEU A 165 -9.24 22.16 15.02
C LEU A 165 -9.33 23.65 15.38
N GLU A 166 -9.62 24.52 14.40
CA GLU A 166 -9.63 25.99 14.55
C GLU A 166 -8.31 26.58 15.08
N GLN A 167 -7.19 25.85 14.96
CA GLN A 167 -5.84 26.32 15.30
C GLN A 167 -5.22 27.04 14.10
N PHE A 168 -5.80 28.19 13.73
CA PHE A 168 -5.46 28.90 12.51
C PHE A 168 -3.99 29.32 12.40
N ASP A 169 -3.35 29.71 13.51
CA ASP A 169 -1.92 30.07 13.51
C ASP A 169 -1.01 28.89 13.10
N LYS A 170 -1.38 27.66 13.50
CA LYS A 170 -0.64 26.45 13.08
C LYS A 170 -1.00 26.05 11.67
N ALA A 171 -2.27 26.18 11.29
CA ALA A 171 -2.70 25.92 9.93
C ALA A 171 -1.91 26.80 8.95
N GLU A 172 -1.82 28.11 9.21
CA GLU A 172 -1.09 29.08 8.40
C GLU A 172 0.39 28.69 8.25
N GLN A 173 1.06 28.27 9.33
CA GLN A 173 2.44 27.78 9.25
C GLN A 173 2.59 26.60 8.28
N TYR A 174 1.65 25.65 8.28
CA TYR A 174 1.69 24.52 7.35
C TYR A 174 1.29 24.90 5.93
N VAL A 175 0.36 25.84 5.74
CA VAL A 175 0.05 26.37 4.40
C VAL A 175 1.29 27.08 3.82
N LEU A 176 2.01 27.87 4.63
CA LEU A 176 3.25 28.51 4.22
C LEU A 176 4.33 27.49 3.83
N LYS A 177 4.55 26.46 4.67
CA LYS A 177 5.48 25.37 4.33
C LYS A 177 5.09 24.66 3.02
N SER A 178 3.80 24.43 2.79
CA SER A 178 3.32 23.82 1.54
C SER A 178 3.61 24.71 0.33
N LEU A 179 3.35 26.02 0.45
CA LEU A 179 3.65 27.00 -0.60
C LEU A 179 5.16 27.06 -0.91
N GLU A 180 6.00 27.09 0.12
CA GLU A 180 7.46 27.07 -0.01
C GLU A 180 7.92 25.78 -0.70
N ALA A 181 7.45 24.62 -0.26
CA ALA A 181 7.77 23.34 -0.87
C ALA A 181 7.30 23.26 -2.34
N GLY A 182 6.08 23.73 -2.64
CA GLY A 182 5.57 23.82 -4.00
C GLY A 182 6.41 24.74 -4.89
N THR A 183 6.92 25.84 -4.33
CA THR A 183 7.81 26.79 -5.03
C THR A 183 9.17 26.16 -5.32
N VAL A 184 9.77 25.48 -4.35
CA VAL A 184 11.05 24.76 -4.54
C VAL A 184 10.93 23.67 -5.60
N LEU A 185 9.78 22.99 -5.66
CA LEU A 185 9.48 21.98 -6.68
C LEU A 185 9.03 22.58 -8.03
N GLU A 186 8.93 23.91 -8.13
CA GLU A 186 8.42 24.63 -9.30
C GLU A 186 7.04 24.11 -9.79
N SER A 187 6.22 23.65 -8.85
CA SER A 187 4.95 22.98 -9.15
C SER A 187 3.78 23.95 -9.00
N THR A 188 3.25 24.41 -10.13
CA THR A 188 2.04 25.27 -10.17
C THR A 188 0.84 24.60 -9.49
N TYR A 189 0.73 23.28 -9.56
CA TYR A 189 -0.28 22.49 -8.85
C TYR A 189 -0.20 22.69 -7.33
N TRP A 190 0.97 22.47 -6.73
CA TRP A 190 1.14 22.61 -5.27
C TRP A 190 1.01 24.07 -4.81
N ILE A 191 1.49 25.01 -5.62
CA ILE A 191 1.32 26.44 -5.35
C ILE A 191 -0.17 26.82 -5.36
N SER A 192 -0.93 26.35 -6.35
CA SER A 192 -2.38 26.58 -6.43
C SER A 192 -3.11 26.00 -5.20
N ASN A 193 -2.81 24.76 -4.82
CA ASN A 193 -3.39 24.13 -3.62
C ASN A 193 -3.08 24.89 -2.33
N ALA A 194 -1.87 25.41 -2.16
CA ALA A 194 -1.55 26.21 -0.99
C ALA A 194 -2.39 27.50 -0.93
N TYR A 195 -2.62 28.17 -2.06
CA TYR A 195 -3.53 29.33 -2.12
C TYR A 195 -5.01 28.95 -1.90
N ILE A 196 -5.45 27.77 -2.35
CA ILE A 196 -6.76 27.22 -2.00
C ILE A 196 -6.89 27.06 -0.48
N ASN A 197 -5.86 26.51 0.18
CA ASN A 197 -5.85 26.32 1.63
C ASN A 197 -5.82 27.66 2.39
N TYR A 198 -5.09 28.67 1.91
CA TYR A 198 -5.21 30.04 2.43
C TYR A 198 -6.65 30.57 2.30
N GLY A 199 -7.27 30.37 1.14
CA GLY A 199 -8.65 30.79 0.91
C GLY A 199 -9.64 30.13 1.87
N GLU A 200 -9.54 28.82 2.05
CA GLU A 200 -10.35 28.04 3.01
C GLU A 200 -10.13 28.52 4.45
N MET A 201 -8.87 28.77 4.83
CA MET A 201 -8.53 29.28 6.15
C MET A 201 -9.19 30.64 6.41
N TYR A 202 -9.08 31.58 5.49
CA TYR A 202 -9.72 32.89 5.61
C TYR A 202 -11.24 32.81 5.58
N PHE A 203 -11.80 31.92 4.76
CA PHE A 203 -13.24 31.68 4.71
C PHE A 203 -13.78 31.22 6.07
N ARG A 204 -13.10 30.27 6.74
CA ARG A 204 -13.47 29.81 8.09
C ARG A 204 -13.35 30.90 9.15
N GLN A 205 -12.42 31.84 8.98
CA GLN A 205 -12.29 33.03 9.82
C GLN A 205 -13.33 34.12 9.48
N GLN A 206 -14.23 33.89 8.52
CA GLN A 206 -15.20 34.86 7.99
C GLN A 206 -14.56 36.08 7.33
N ARG A 207 -13.31 35.95 6.89
CA ARG A 207 -12.51 36.97 6.19
C ARG A 207 -12.67 36.80 4.68
N PHE A 208 -13.89 37.07 4.20
CA PHE A 208 -14.31 36.72 2.84
C PHE A 208 -13.51 37.44 1.75
N ASP A 209 -13.11 38.70 1.96
CA ASP A 209 -12.31 39.45 0.99
C ASP A 209 -10.90 38.86 0.81
N GLU A 210 -10.25 38.45 1.90
CA GLU A 210 -8.98 37.74 1.82
C GLU A 210 -9.12 36.34 1.22
N ALA A 211 -10.21 35.63 1.55
CA ALA A 211 -10.50 34.33 0.95
C ALA A 211 -10.63 34.43 -0.58
N ILE A 212 -11.40 35.40 -1.08
CA ILE A 212 -11.58 35.66 -2.51
C ILE A 212 -10.23 35.94 -3.17
N LYS A 213 -9.40 36.84 -2.60
CA LYS A 213 -8.07 37.15 -3.16
C LYS A 213 -7.18 35.92 -3.25
N SER A 214 -7.20 35.05 -2.24
CA SER A 214 -6.44 33.81 -2.24
C SER A 214 -6.95 32.83 -3.30
N TYR A 215 -8.26 32.66 -3.45
CA TYR A 215 -8.84 31.82 -4.51
C TYR A 215 -8.57 32.37 -5.92
N GLU A 216 -8.66 33.68 -6.12
CA GLU A 216 -8.27 34.34 -7.37
C GLU A 216 -6.79 34.12 -7.67
N LYS A 217 -5.93 34.16 -6.65
CA LYS A 217 -4.51 33.86 -6.80
C LYS A 217 -4.29 32.40 -7.20
N ALA A 218 -5.01 31.44 -6.61
CA ALA A 218 -4.97 30.03 -7.01
C ALA A 218 -5.36 29.86 -8.49
N LEU A 219 -6.41 30.55 -8.97
CA LEU A 219 -6.84 30.51 -10.37
C LEU A 219 -5.71 30.91 -11.35
N THR A 220 -4.80 31.81 -10.96
CA THR A 220 -3.68 32.24 -11.83
C THR A 220 -2.64 31.15 -12.08
N TYR A 221 -2.64 30.09 -11.27
CA TYR A 221 -1.74 28.93 -11.42
C TYR A 221 -2.41 27.74 -12.11
N LEU A 222 -3.68 27.88 -12.53
CA LEU A 222 -4.41 26.82 -13.22
C LEU A 222 -4.41 26.99 -14.75
N ASP A 223 -4.02 25.93 -15.45
CA ASP A 223 -3.98 25.89 -16.90
C ASP A 223 -5.37 25.63 -17.51
N ASN A 224 -5.49 25.72 -18.84
CA ASN A 224 -6.77 25.55 -19.54
C ASN A 224 -7.33 24.13 -19.47
N GLU A 225 -6.53 23.13 -19.13
CA GLU A 225 -6.98 21.74 -19.00
C GLU A 225 -7.66 21.46 -17.65
N GLN A 226 -7.41 22.31 -16.64
CA GLN A 226 -7.88 22.15 -15.25
C GLN A 226 -9.25 22.80 -15.03
N GLN A 227 -10.21 22.49 -15.90
CA GLN A 227 -11.54 23.10 -15.87
C GLN A 227 -12.36 22.70 -14.64
N LEU A 228 -12.13 21.50 -14.09
CA LEU A 228 -12.82 21.01 -12.91
C LEU A 228 -12.37 21.79 -11.66
N GLU A 229 -11.06 22.00 -11.51
CA GLU A 229 -10.45 22.79 -10.44
C GLU A 229 -10.90 24.25 -10.52
N LYS A 230 -10.97 24.83 -11.72
CA LYS A 230 -11.54 26.16 -11.95
C LYS A 230 -12.99 26.22 -11.49
N ALA A 231 -13.81 25.24 -11.83
CA ALA A 231 -15.20 25.19 -11.38
C ALA A 231 -15.34 25.15 -9.85
N TYR A 232 -14.46 24.42 -9.14
CA TYR A 232 -14.44 24.42 -7.68
C TYR A 232 -14.07 25.79 -7.10
N LEU A 233 -13.03 26.44 -7.63
CA LEU A 233 -12.62 27.78 -7.21
C LEU A 233 -13.70 28.84 -7.45
N HIS A 234 -14.36 28.80 -8.62
CA HIS A 234 -15.51 29.68 -8.89
C HIS A 234 -16.65 29.45 -7.89
N GLY A 235 -16.90 28.19 -7.50
CA GLY A 235 -17.86 27.84 -6.46
C GLY A 235 -17.50 28.47 -5.11
N ASN A 236 -16.24 28.32 -4.66
CA ASN A 236 -15.76 28.88 -3.40
C ASN A 236 -15.82 30.41 -3.38
N ILE A 237 -15.45 31.07 -4.48
CA ILE A 237 -15.57 32.53 -4.63
C ILE A 237 -17.04 32.96 -4.57
N GLY A 238 -17.92 32.23 -5.27
CA GLY A 238 -19.36 32.47 -5.23
C GLY A 238 -19.95 32.32 -3.82
N GLU A 239 -19.52 31.32 -3.07
CA GLU A 239 -19.90 31.13 -1.66
C GLU A 239 -19.40 32.30 -0.79
N CYS A 240 -18.17 32.76 -0.98
CA CYS A 240 -17.64 33.93 -0.26
C CYS A 240 -18.52 35.17 -0.49
N TYR A 241 -18.86 35.47 -1.74
CA TYR A 241 -19.76 36.59 -2.07
C TYR A 241 -21.15 36.40 -1.46
N MET A 242 -21.67 35.17 -1.45
CA MET A 242 -22.96 34.86 -0.85
C MET A 242 -22.95 35.13 0.66
N LYS A 243 -21.92 34.68 1.39
CA LYS A 243 -21.76 34.92 2.84
C LYS A 243 -21.47 36.39 3.15
N ALA A 244 -20.80 37.12 2.25
CA ALA A 244 -20.60 38.56 2.34
C ALA A 244 -21.86 39.39 1.99
N GLY A 245 -22.93 38.75 1.49
CA GLY A 245 -24.20 39.40 1.16
C GLY A 245 -24.29 40.01 -0.25
N ASP A 246 -23.25 39.90 -1.08
CA ASP A 246 -23.28 40.34 -2.48
C ASP A 246 -23.91 39.25 -3.37
N LEU A 247 -25.23 39.12 -3.27
CA LEU A 247 -25.99 38.04 -3.91
C LEU A 247 -25.91 38.07 -5.45
N ASN A 248 -25.63 39.22 -6.05
CA ASN A 248 -25.50 39.36 -7.51
C ASN A 248 -24.16 38.78 -8.00
N LYS A 249 -23.06 39.10 -7.31
CA LYS A 249 -21.77 38.48 -7.64
C LYS A 249 -21.76 36.99 -7.31
N ALA A 250 -22.38 36.60 -6.19
CA ALA A 250 -22.56 35.19 -5.84
C ALA A 250 -23.24 34.42 -6.97
N GLU A 251 -24.38 34.92 -7.49
CA GLU A 251 -25.09 34.29 -8.60
C GLU A 251 -24.22 34.12 -9.83
N LYS A 252 -23.47 35.16 -10.22
CA LYS A 252 -22.58 35.11 -11.38
C LYS A 252 -21.55 33.98 -11.23
N TRP A 253 -20.78 33.99 -10.14
CA TRP A 253 -19.72 33.02 -9.90
C TRP A 253 -20.25 31.59 -9.76
N LEU A 254 -21.34 31.39 -9.02
CA LEU A 254 -21.96 30.08 -8.84
C LEU A 254 -22.55 29.53 -10.15
N SER A 255 -23.12 30.39 -10.98
CA SER A 255 -23.65 30.00 -12.30
C SER A 255 -22.53 29.62 -13.27
N GLU A 256 -21.43 30.39 -13.30
CA GLU A 256 -20.24 30.05 -14.09
C GLU A 256 -19.64 28.72 -13.63
N ALA A 257 -19.53 28.49 -12.32
CA ALA A 257 -19.08 27.22 -11.76
C ALA A 257 -19.95 26.03 -12.21
N LEU A 258 -21.28 26.20 -12.21
CA LEU A 258 -22.20 25.16 -12.69
C LEU A 258 -22.04 24.91 -14.19
N GLN A 259 -21.91 25.97 -15.00
CA GLN A 259 -21.73 25.85 -16.46
C GLN A 259 -20.46 25.07 -16.81
N LEU A 260 -19.35 25.34 -16.11
CA LEU A 260 -18.11 24.59 -16.26
C LEU A 260 -18.33 23.10 -15.96
N LYS A 261 -19.02 22.75 -14.87
CA LYS A 261 -19.32 21.34 -14.54
C LYS A 261 -20.34 20.68 -15.47
N ILE A 262 -21.22 21.43 -16.12
CA ILE A 262 -22.13 20.88 -17.14
C ILE A 262 -21.35 20.52 -18.40
N ALA A 263 -20.33 21.31 -18.76
CA ALA A 263 -19.46 21.04 -19.90
C ALA A 263 -18.50 19.86 -19.69
N LEU A 264 -18.37 19.37 -18.46
CA LEU A 264 -17.50 18.25 -18.08
C LEU A 264 -18.30 16.96 -17.88
N ASP A 265 -17.88 15.90 -18.57
CA ASP A 265 -18.45 14.57 -18.37
C ASP A 265 -18.09 14.02 -16.98
N GLY A 266 -19.02 13.31 -16.34
CA GLY A 266 -18.84 12.75 -15.00
C GLY A 266 -18.69 13.74 -13.84
N ALA A 267 -18.66 15.06 -14.09
CA ALA A 267 -18.49 16.04 -13.01
C ALA A 267 -19.73 16.13 -12.11
N ASP A 268 -19.49 16.11 -10.78
CA ASP A 268 -20.54 16.22 -9.77
C ASP A 268 -21.07 17.65 -9.65
N LYS A 269 -22.34 17.82 -10.04
CA LYS A 269 -23.07 19.09 -10.09
C LYS A 269 -23.81 19.39 -8.77
N ARG A 270 -23.92 18.42 -7.86
CA ARG A 270 -24.68 18.53 -6.60
C ARG A 270 -24.24 19.71 -5.72
N PRO A 271 -22.93 19.98 -5.51
CA PRO A 271 -22.50 21.15 -4.73
C PRO A 271 -23.02 22.47 -5.31
N ASN A 272 -22.96 22.63 -6.64
CA ASN A 272 -23.37 23.85 -7.32
C ASN A 272 -24.89 24.07 -7.24
N PHE A 273 -25.68 23.01 -7.36
CA PHE A 273 -27.12 23.09 -7.13
C PHE A 273 -27.45 23.46 -5.68
N ASN A 274 -26.71 22.94 -4.70
CA ASN A 274 -26.88 23.38 -3.31
C ASN A 274 -26.61 24.86 -3.12
N TYR A 275 -25.49 25.38 -3.65
CA TYR A 275 -25.17 26.80 -3.55
C TYR A 275 -26.22 27.69 -4.22
N LEU A 276 -26.68 27.32 -5.41
CA LEU A 276 -27.73 28.07 -6.10
C LEU A 276 -29.09 27.95 -5.41
N GLY A 277 -29.38 26.81 -4.77
CA GLY A 277 -30.54 26.61 -3.92
C GLY A 277 -30.52 27.51 -2.69
N GLU A 278 -29.39 27.60 -1.99
CA GLU A 278 -29.20 28.48 -0.83
C GLU A 278 -29.33 29.94 -1.23
N LEU A 279 -28.68 30.33 -2.33
CA LEU A 279 -28.79 31.67 -2.90
C LEU A 279 -30.23 32.03 -3.25
N ALA A 280 -30.99 31.11 -3.84
CA ALA A 280 -32.40 31.32 -4.17
C ALA A 280 -33.26 31.51 -2.92
N VAL A 281 -32.99 30.78 -1.83
CA VAL A 281 -33.63 31.03 -0.52
C VAL A 281 -33.32 32.43 -0.01
N LEU A 282 -32.05 32.87 -0.07
CA LEU A 282 -31.64 34.22 0.35
C LEU A 282 -32.31 35.33 -0.47
N LYS A 283 -32.61 35.06 -1.75
CA LYS A 283 -33.39 35.94 -2.64
C LYS A 283 -34.91 35.79 -2.50
N ALA A 284 -35.39 34.92 -1.62
CA ALA A 284 -36.80 34.55 -1.45
C ALA A 284 -37.47 33.92 -2.69
N ASP A 285 -36.69 33.37 -3.64
CA ASP A 285 -37.22 32.56 -4.74
C ASP A 285 -37.28 31.07 -4.34
N TYR A 286 -38.31 30.75 -3.55
CA TYR A 286 -38.48 29.41 -3.01
C TYR A 286 -38.79 28.36 -4.08
N LYS A 287 -39.36 28.77 -5.22
CA LYS A 287 -39.65 27.85 -6.33
C LYS A 287 -38.35 27.42 -7.00
N ALA A 288 -37.43 28.35 -7.25
CA ALA A 288 -36.11 28.03 -7.78
C ALA A 288 -35.31 27.17 -6.79
N ALA A 289 -35.33 27.53 -5.50
CA ALA A 289 -34.62 26.76 -4.47
C ALA A 289 -35.04 25.28 -4.45
N LEU A 290 -36.35 25.00 -4.45
CA LEU A 290 -36.89 23.64 -4.50
C LEU A 290 -36.39 22.87 -5.72
N ASN A 291 -36.40 23.50 -6.90
CA ASN A 291 -35.94 22.87 -8.14
C ASN A 291 -34.45 22.49 -8.09
N TYR A 292 -33.61 23.33 -7.47
CA TYR A 292 -32.20 23.00 -7.30
C TYR A 292 -31.98 21.85 -6.32
N TYR A 293 -32.65 21.84 -5.18
CA TYR A 293 -32.54 20.73 -4.22
C TYR A 293 -33.10 19.41 -4.79
N ASP A 294 -34.16 19.47 -5.60
CA ASP A 294 -34.68 18.30 -6.32
C ASP A 294 -33.64 17.71 -7.29
N GLN A 295 -32.84 18.55 -7.95
CA GLN A 295 -31.75 18.08 -8.81
C GLN A 295 -30.65 17.38 -8.02
N VAL A 296 -30.29 17.87 -6.82
CA VAL A 296 -29.32 17.20 -5.93
C VAL A 296 -29.81 15.79 -5.57
N ILE A 297 -31.08 15.68 -5.17
CA ILE A 297 -31.69 14.41 -4.77
C ILE A 297 -31.81 13.45 -5.96
N ALA A 298 -32.20 13.96 -7.14
CA ALA A 298 -32.35 13.16 -8.34
C ALA A 298 -31.02 12.52 -8.77
N LEU A 299 -29.93 13.29 -8.78
CA LEU A 299 -28.59 12.78 -9.08
C LEU A 299 -28.18 11.70 -8.09
N SER A 300 -28.35 11.96 -6.79
CA SER A 300 -27.93 11.06 -5.71
C SER A 300 -28.75 9.77 -5.61
N THR A 301 -29.96 9.77 -6.19
CA THR A 301 -30.79 8.56 -6.30
C THR A 301 -30.38 7.73 -7.51
N ALA A 302 -29.93 8.38 -8.59
CA ALA A 302 -29.53 7.71 -9.82
C ALA A 302 -28.18 6.99 -9.69
N ASP A 303 -27.24 7.57 -8.94
CA ASP A 303 -25.91 7.01 -8.66
C ASP A 303 -25.88 6.10 -7.41
N GLY A 304 -26.89 6.18 -6.55
CA GLY A 304 -26.97 5.42 -5.29
C GLY A 304 -26.24 6.06 -4.09
N GLU A 305 -25.70 7.27 -4.24
CA GLU A 305 -24.88 7.97 -3.24
C GLU A 305 -25.71 8.79 -2.23
N LEU A 306 -26.66 8.14 -1.57
CA LEU A 306 -27.56 8.80 -0.61
C LEU A 306 -26.86 9.35 0.66
N LEU A 307 -25.57 9.02 0.87
CA LEU A 307 -24.77 9.54 1.98
C LEU A 307 -24.06 10.85 1.68
N SER A 308 -24.08 11.34 0.44
CA SER A 308 -23.25 12.49 0.09
C SER A 308 -23.56 13.69 1.00
N LYS A 309 -22.50 14.43 1.40
CA LYS A 309 -22.63 15.67 2.18
C LYS A 309 -23.60 16.65 1.50
N GLU A 310 -23.63 16.62 0.18
CA GLU A 310 -24.49 17.49 -0.62
C GLU A 310 -25.97 17.11 -0.52
N VAL A 311 -26.32 15.81 -0.51
CA VAL A 311 -27.70 15.40 -0.18
C VAL A 311 -28.09 15.92 1.21
N THR A 312 -27.19 15.81 2.18
CA THR A 312 -27.44 16.28 3.55
C THR A 312 -27.79 17.75 3.59
N LYS A 313 -26.96 18.60 2.98
CA LYS A 313 -27.18 20.04 2.90
C LYS A 313 -28.52 20.36 2.22
N ALA A 314 -28.82 19.72 1.09
CA ALA A 314 -30.10 19.90 0.40
C ALA A 314 -31.28 19.54 1.31
N LEU A 315 -31.18 18.40 2.00
CA LEU A 315 -32.23 17.91 2.89
C LEU A 315 -32.44 18.86 4.09
N ASP A 316 -31.37 19.35 4.71
CA ASP A 316 -31.46 20.27 5.85
C ASP A 316 -32.02 21.63 5.42
N ALA A 317 -31.60 22.14 4.26
CA ALA A 317 -32.13 23.39 3.71
C ALA A 317 -33.63 23.30 3.41
N LEU A 318 -34.09 22.17 2.85
CA LEU A 318 -35.51 21.90 2.62
C LEU A 318 -36.31 21.84 3.92
N GLN A 319 -35.77 21.20 4.96
CA GLN A 319 -36.43 21.15 6.27
C GLN A 319 -36.61 22.54 6.85
N ASN A 320 -35.56 23.37 6.82
CA ASN A 320 -35.62 24.75 7.30
C ASN A 320 -36.63 25.59 6.51
N LEU A 321 -36.66 25.41 5.18
CA LEU A 321 -37.63 26.09 4.32
C LEU A 321 -39.08 25.72 4.68
N SER A 322 -39.33 24.44 4.97
CA SER A 322 -40.66 23.95 5.36
C SER A 322 -41.16 24.48 6.70
N ALA A 323 -40.27 24.70 7.66
CA ALA A 323 -40.62 25.23 8.97
C ALA A 323 -40.96 26.73 8.91
N ASN A 324 -40.39 27.47 7.95
CA ASN A 324 -40.40 28.92 7.93
C ASN A 324 -41.34 29.55 6.89
N THR A 325 -42.01 28.76 6.05
CA THR A 325 -42.86 29.29 4.97
C THR A 325 -44.33 28.86 5.09
N THR A 326 -45.27 29.81 4.96
CA THR A 326 -46.71 29.57 4.80
C THR A 326 -47.07 29.25 3.33
N VAL A 327 -46.16 28.63 2.59
CA VAL A 327 -46.36 28.29 1.17
C VAL A 327 -47.41 27.18 1.09
N SER A 328 -48.43 27.37 0.23
CA SER A 328 -49.58 26.47 0.06
C SER A 328 -49.17 25.00 0.09
N ALA A 329 -49.66 24.28 1.10
CA ALA A 329 -49.32 22.91 1.44
C ALA A 329 -49.50 21.90 0.29
N SER A 330 -50.22 22.22 -0.78
CA SER A 330 -50.51 21.28 -1.86
C SER A 330 -49.31 20.95 -2.76
N GLY A 331 -48.36 21.89 -2.95
CA GLY A 331 -47.19 21.71 -3.81
C GLY A 331 -45.99 21.04 -3.14
N LEU A 332 -45.96 21.03 -1.80
CA LEU A 332 -44.80 20.61 -1.00
C LEU A 332 -44.95 19.20 -0.40
N VAL A 333 -46.16 18.65 -0.30
CA VAL A 333 -46.42 17.35 0.34
C VAL A 333 -45.72 16.19 -0.37
N VAL A 334 -45.68 16.22 -1.71
CA VAL A 334 -45.04 15.16 -2.50
C VAL A 334 -43.51 15.19 -2.35
N PRO A 335 -42.83 16.35 -2.50
CA PRO A 335 -41.42 16.48 -2.11
C PRO A 335 -41.15 16.05 -0.67
N MET A 336 -41.98 16.44 0.29
CA MET A 336 -41.82 16.12 1.72
C MET A 336 -41.92 14.60 2.03
N ARG A 337 -42.82 13.87 1.36
CA ARG A 337 -42.89 12.41 1.52
C ARG A 337 -41.66 11.72 0.95
N LYS A 338 -41.25 12.07 -0.27
CA LYS A 338 -40.03 11.56 -0.91
C LYS A 338 -38.80 11.83 -0.03
N TYR A 339 -38.74 13.02 0.56
CA TYR A 339 -37.73 13.47 1.51
C TYR A 339 -37.63 12.58 2.77
N SER A 340 -38.76 12.29 3.44
CA SER A 340 -38.74 11.52 4.68
C SER A 340 -38.13 10.12 4.50
N ILE A 341 -38.49 9.46 3.39
CA ILE A 341 -38.00 8.13 3.05
C ILE A 341 -36.48 8.14 2.79
N ILE A 342 -35.98 9.17 2.09
CA ILE A 342 -34.55 9.32 1.80
C ILE A 342 -33.77 9.60 3.08
N LYS A 343 -34.30 10.45 3.96
CA LYS A 343 -33.70 10.78 5.26
C LYS A 343 -33.58 9.54 6.15
N ASP A 344 -34.64 8.75 6.28
CA ASP A 344 -34.64 7.54 7.10
C ASP A 344 -33.63 6.51 6.58
N LYS A 345 -33.60 6.30 5.26
CA LYS A 345 -32.62 5.41 4.62
C LYS A 345 -31.17 5.86 4.87
N ARG A 346 -30.92 7.18 4.83
CA ARG A 346 -29.60 7.76 5.12
C ARG A 346 -29.19 7.59 6.58
N ILE A 347 -30.07 7.89 7.53
CA ILE A 347 -29.76 7.77 8.98
C ILE A 347 -29.28 6.36 9.30
N LYS A 348 -30.01 5.35 8.81
CA LYS A 348 -29.65 3.94 9.00
C LYS A 348 -28.25 3.63 8.46
N LEU A 349 -27.93 4.12 7.26
CA LEU A 349 -26.66 3.87 6.60
C LEU A 349 -25.47 4.56 7.32
N LEU A 350 -25.69 5.77 7.87
CA LEU A 350 -24.70 6.47 8.70
C LEU A 350 -24.42 5.75 10.02
N GLU A 351 -25.44 5.20 10.67
CA GLU A 351 -25.26 4.40 11.89
C GLU A 351 -24.42 3.14 11.63
N GLU A 352 -24.65 2.47 10.51
CA GLU A 352 -23.85 1.31 10.07
C GLU A 352 -22.39 1.70 9.83
N GLN A 353 -22.12 2.79 9.10
CA GLN A 353 -20.74 3.26 8.89
C GLN A 353 -20.04 3.70 10.18
N LYS A 354 -20.74 4.40 11.07
CA LYS A 354 -20.17 4.84 12.35
C LYS A 354 -19.71 3.64 13.18
N LYS A 355 -20.51 2.57 13.22
CA LYS A 355 -20.16 1.34 13.91
C LYS A 355 -18.90 0.68 13.33
N LEU A 356 -18.72 0.71 12.01
CA LEU A 356 -17.52 0.18 11.35
C LEU A 356 -16.26 1.01 11.65
N ILE A 357 -16.40 2.33 11.84
CA ILE A 357 -15.27 3.25 12.05
C ILE A 357 -14.82 3.31 13.53
N GLU A 358 -15.66 2.86 14.47
CA GLU A 358 -15.31 2.83 15.89
C GLU A 358 -13.99 2.09 16.12
N THR A 359 -13.07 2.72 16.85
CA THR A 359 -11.70 2.24 17.08
C THR A 359 -11.65 0.79 17.55
N ARG A 360 -12.60 0.38 18.39
CA ARG A 360 -12.66 -1.00 18.91
C ARG A 360 -12.98 -2.01 17.79
N TYR A 361 -13.90 -1.68 16.89
CA TYR A 361 -14.29 -2.55 15.78
C TYR A 361 -13.11 -2.74 14.81
N ILE A 362 -12.47 -1.64 14.40
CA ILE A 362 -11.28 -1.69 13.55
C ILE A 362 -10.13 -2.43 14.26
N GLN A 363 -9.94 -2.21 15.57
CA GLN A 363 -8.86 -2.87 16.30
C GLN A 363 -9.05 -4.39 16.35
N GLU A 364 -10.27 -4.87 16.64
CA GLU A 364 -10.58 -6.30 16.64
C GLU A 364 -10.26 -6.95 15.28
N ASP A 365 -10.59 -6.26 14.19
CA ASP A 365 -10.36 -6.74 12.84
C ASP A 365 -8.90 -6.68 12.40
N VAL A 366 -8.15 -5.67 12.85
CA VAL A 366 -6.69 -5.60 12.68
C VAL A 366 -6.03 -6.70 13.48
N ASP A 367 -6.41 -6.93 14.74
CA ASP A 367 -5.85 -7.99 15.58
C ASP A 367 -6.05 -9.38 14.96
N LYS A 368 -7.23 -9.64 14.38
CA LYS A 368 -7.49 -10.88 13.63
C LYS A 368 -6.57 -11.03 12.43
N ALA A 369 -6.40 -9.98 11.64
CA ALA A 369 -5.55 -10.04 10.45
C ALA A 369 -4.06 -10.09 10.80
N GLU A 370 -3.62 -9.45 11.89
CA GLU A 370 -2.27 -9.61 12.43
C GLU A 370 -2.02 -11.04 12.94
N LEU A 371 -3.04 -11.70 13.49
CA LEU A 371 -2.97 -13.12 13.84
C LEU A 371 -2.77 -14.01 12.60
N GLU A 372 -3.45 -13.72 11.48
CA GLU A 372 -3.21 -14.40 10.20
C GLU A 372 -1.77 -14.19 9.72
N ILE A 373 -1.25 -12.96 9.79
CA ILE A 373 0.16 -12.65 9.45
C ILE A 373 1.11 -13.41 10.38
N ALA A 374 0.82 -13.49 11.68
CA ALA A 374 1.62 -14.23 12.65
C ALA A 374 1.66 -15.74 12.33
N GLN A 375 0.54 -16.32 11.89
CA GLN A 375 0.49 -17.71 11.43
C GLN A 375 1.34 -17.93 10.16
N ILE A 376 1.30 -16.99 9.22
CA ILE A 376 2.18 -17.00 8.05
C ILE A 376 3.65 -16.98 8.49
N ASN A 377 4.00 -16.10 9.42
CA ASN A 377 5.36 -15.99 9.98
C ASN A 377 5.83 -17.29 10.64
N GLU A 378 4.95 -17.95 11.39
CA GLU A 378 5.25 -19.24 12.01
C GLU A 378 5.47 -20.34 10.96
N SER A 379 4.63 -20.36 9.93
CA SER A 379 4.77 -21.31 8.81
C SER A 379 6.08 -21.11 8.04
N GLU A 380 6.52 -19.86 7.83
CA GLU A 380 7.81 -19.55 7.20
C GLU A 380 8.99 -20.00 8.06
N LYS A 381 8.92 -19.75 9.37
CA LYS A 381 9.95 -20.16 10.31
C LYS A 381 10.10 -21.68 10.30
N TYR A 382 8.99 -22.40 10.35
CA TYR A 382 8.97 -23.86 10.27
C TYR A 382 9.61 -24.38 8.96
N LYS A 383 9.28 -23.76 7.81
CA LYS A 383 9.91 -24.09 6.52
C LYS A 383 11.42 -23.84 6.53
N LYS A 384 11.89 -22.72 7.10
CA LYS A 384 13.33 -22.41 7.24
C LYS A 384 14.06 -23.43 8.12
N ASP A 385 13.43 -23.87 9.20
CA ASP A 385 14.01 -24.86 10.11
C ASP A 385 14.14 -26.24 9.45
N ILE A 386 13.16 -26.65 8.63
CA ILE A 386 13.26 -27.87 7.82
C ILE A 386 14.40 -27.77 6.81
N ALA A 387 14.44 -26.69 6.01
CA ALA A 387 15.48 -26.50 5.01
C ALA A 387 16.89 -26.47 5.63
N ARG A 388 17.03 -25.86 6.82
CA ARG A 388 18.29 -25.88 7.59
C ARG A 388 18.69 -27.30 8.00
N ARG A 389 17.73 -28.11 8.46
CA ARG A 389 18.00 -29.52 8.82
C ARG A 389 18.39 -30.33 7.59
N ASP A 390 17.71 -30.14 6.47
CA ASP A 390 18.04 -30.85 5.23
C ASP A 390 19.44 -30.48 4.70
N GLY A 391 19.80 -29.19 4.73
CA GLY A 391 21.16 -28.74 4.40
C GLY A 391 22.22 -29.33 5.34
N GLN A 392 21.94 -29.42 6.64
CA GLN A 392 22.82 -30.11 7.59
C GLN A 392 22.94 -31.61 7.30
N MET A 393 21.85 -32.27 6.93
CA MET A 393 21.85 -33.69 6.56
C MET A 393 22.68 -33.93 5.30
N GLN A 394 22.54 -33.09 4.27
CA GLN A 394 23.36 -33.18 3.06
C GLN A 394 24.85 -32.96 3.34
N PHE A 395 25.18 -31.99 4.19
CA PHE A 395 26.56 -31.78 4.65
C PHE A 395 27.14 -33.04 5.30
N TRP A 396 26.39 -33.68 6.21
CA TRP A 396 26.83 -34.91 6.87
C TRP A 396 26.95 -36.10 5.92
N TYR A 397 26.06 -36.24 4.92
CA TYR A 397 26.21 -37.24 3.87
C TYR A 397 27.50 -37.04 3.06
N GLY A 398 27.85 -35.79 2.75
CA GLY A 398 29.12 -35.45 2.09
C GLY A 398 30.34 -35.84 2.93
N VAL A 399 30.31 -35.56 4.23
CA VAL A 399 31.37 -35.95 5.17
C VAL A 399 31.52 -37.48 5.22
N MET A 400 30.41 -38.21 5.37
CA MET A 400 30.40 -39.67 5.43
C MET A 400 30.90 -40.31 4.13
N ALA A 401 30.46 -39.80 2.97
CA ALA A 401 30.95 -40.26 1.67
C ALA A 401 32.47 -40.06 1.52
N THR A 402 32.98 -38.92 1.98
CA THR A 402 34.42 -38.62 1.95
C THR A 402 35.21 -39.57 2.85
N LEU A 403 34.75 -39.81 4.08
CA LEU A 403 35.36 -40.77 5.00
C LEU A 403 35.37 -42.20 4.41
N LEU A 404 34.30 -42.58 3.71
CA LEU A 404 34.17 -43.90 3.09
C LEU A 404 35.16 -44.06 1.92
N VAL A 405 35.36 -43.03 1.11
CA VAL A 405 36.40 -43.00 0.07
C VAL A 405 37.81 -43.12 0.68
N VAL A 406 38.10 -42.37 1.75
CA VAL A 406 39.39 -42.45 2.47
C VAL A 406 39.62 -43.87 2.99
N LEU A 407 38.59 -44.49 3.60
CA LEU A 407 38.66 -45.86 4.10
C LEU A 407 38.97 -46.86 2.97
N ILE A 408 38.29 -46.75 1.83
CA ILE A 408 38.55 -47.59 0.65
C ILE A 408 40.00 -47.43 0.18
N VAL A 409 40.52 -46.20 0.10
CA VAL A 409 41.91 -45.96 -0.29
C VAL A 409 42.88 -46.60 0.70
N VAL A 410 42.65 -46.45 2.01
CA VAL A 410 43.47 -47.08 3.05
C VAL A 410 43.47 -48.61 2.90
N VAL A 411 42.31 -49.23 2.68
CA VAL A 411 42.17 -50.67 2.46
C VAL A 411 42.92 -51.12 1.20
N ILE A 412 42.84 -50.36 0.10
CA ILE A 412 43.56 -50.65 -1.15
C ILE A 412 45.09 -50.55 -0.93
N VAL A 413 45.56 -49.50 -0.27
CA VAL A 413 46.99 -49.32 0.04
C VAL A 413 47.50 -50.44 0.95
N TYR A 414 46.76 -50.75 2.00
CA TYR A 414 47.10 -51.81 2.95
C TYR A 414 47.14 -53.19 2.27
N SER A 415 46.10 -53.55 1.51
CA SER A 415 46.03 -54.82 0.79
C SER A 415 47.15 -54.96 -0.25
N ASN A 416 47.52 -53.87 -0.95
CA ASN A 416 48.65 -53.86 -1.87
C ASN A 416 50.00 -54.04 -1.15
N LYS A 417 50.19 -53.40 0.02
CA LYS A 417 51.38 -53.60 0.86
C LYS A 417 51.50 -55.06 1.31
N MET A 418 50.39 -55.65 1.77
CA MET A 418 50.35 -57.06 2.20
C MET A 418 50.64 -58.04 1.04
N ARG A 419 50.09 -57.79 -0.16
CA ARG A 419 50.42 -58.59 -1.36
C ARG A 419 51.90 -58.50 -1.74
N LYS A 420 52.53 -57.31 -1.64
CA LYS A 420 53.97 -57.16 -1.88
C LYS A 420 54.80 -57.94 -0.86
N LEU A 421 54.45 -57.87 0.42
CA LEU A 421 55.11 -58.64 1.49
C LEU A 421 54.98 -60.16 1.28
N ALA A 422 53.80 -60.64 0.88
CA ALA A 422 53.59 -62.05 0.57
C ALA A 422 54.47 -62.52 -0.61
N LYS A 423 54.53 -61.73 -1.71
CA LYS A 423 55.43 -62.03 -2.84
C LYS A 423 56.90 -62.03 -2.44
N TYR A 424 57.32 -61.08 -1.61
CA TYR A 424 58.69 -61.02 -1.08
C TYR A 424 59.04 -62.27 -0.25
N LYS A 425 58.15 -62.67 0.67
CA LYS A 425 58.32 -63.90 1.48
C LYS A 425 58.42 -65.16 0.60
N ILE A 426 57.58 -65.28 -0.42
CA ILE A 426 57.61 -66.42 -1.37
C ILE A 426 58.93 -66.45 -2.16
N LYS A 427 59.41 -65.29 -2.63
CA LYS A 427 60.69 -65.20 -3.36
C LYS A 427 61.88 -65.62 -2.47
N HIS A 428 61.92 -65.14 -1.22
CA HIS A 428 62.95 -65.51 -0.26
C HIS A 428 62.89 -66.98 0.16
N ALA A 429 61.69 -67.54 0.30
CA ALA A 429 61.52 -68.97 0.58
C ALA A 429 62.04 -69.83 -0.60
N LYS A 430 61.76 -69.44 -1.85
CA LYS A 430 62.30 -70.12 -3.04
C LYS A 430 63.82 -70.01 -3.13
N SER A 431 64.41 -68.83 -2.90
CA SER A 431 65.87 -68.69 -2.90
C SER A 431 66.53 -69.48 -1.78
N ALA A 432 65.93 -69.54 -0.59
CA ALA A 432 66.45 -70.35 0.51
C ALA A 432 66.37 -71.86 0.23
N ALA A 433 65.32 -72.32 -0.47
CA ALA A 433 65.20 -73.71 -0.92
C ALA A 433 66.27 -74.06 -1.96
N ILE A 434 66.51 -73.19 -2.95
CA ILE A 434 67.57 -73.38 -3.96
C ILE A 434 68.97 -73.43 -3.31
N ILE A 435 69.25 -72.55 -2.34
CA ILE A 435 70.52 -72.57 -1.60
C ILE A 435 70.69 -73.89 -0.83
N ARG A 436 69.63 -74.43 -0.23
CA ARG A 436 69.70 -75.75 0.44
C ARG A 436 69.98 -76.88 -0.55
N GLU A 437 69.32 -76.89 -1.71
CA GLU A 437 69.60 -77.89 -2.76
C GLU A 437 71.06 -77.79 -3.24
N LEU A 438 71.56 -76.59 -3.51
CA LEU A 438 72.95 -76.38 -3.93
C LEU A 438 73.97 -76.83 -2.87
N ASN A 439 73.71 -76.54 -1.59
CA ASN A 439 74.58 -76.99 -0.50
C ASN A 439 74.59 -78.53 -0.39
N SER A 440 73.42 -79.18 -0.51
CA SER A 440 73.32 -80.65 -0.49
C SER A 440 74.02 -81.32 -1.69
N LEU A 441 74.03 -80.66 -2.85
CA LEU A 441 74.79 -81.11 -4.03
C LEU A 441 76.30 -80.94 -3.83
N SER A 442 76.75 -79.85 -3.20
CA SER A 442 78.18 -79.64 -2.91
C SER A 442 78.74 -80.67 -1.92
N GLU A 443 77.98 -81.01 -0.86
CA GLU A 443 78.35 -82.06 0.11
C GLU A 443 78.43 -83.44 -0.56
N SER A 444 77.61 -83.71 -1.58
CA SER A 444 77.67 -84.97 -2.36
C SER A 444 78.89 -85.07 -3.28
N ILE A 445 79.46 -83.93 -3.70
CA ILE A 445 80.63 -83.87 -4.58
C ILE A 445 81.92 -83.97 -3.76
N GLU A 446 82.00 -83.34 -2.58
CA GLU A 446 83.16 -83.46 -1.69
C GLU A 446 83.29 -84.87 -1.08
N GLY A 447 82.17 -85.58 -0.85
CA GLY A 447 82.16 -86.96 -0.35
C GLY A 447 82.66 -88.04 -1.32
N ASN A 448 82.95 -87.70 -2.59
CA ASN A 448 83.41 -88.64 -3.62
C ASN A 448 84.89 -88.44 -4.02
N SER A 449 85.67 -87.71 -3.22
CA SER A 449 87.07 -87.33 -3.50
C SER A 449 88.10 -87.82 -2.47
N VAL A 450 87.85 -89.00 -1.88
CA VAL A 450 88.81 -89.80 -1.10
C VAL A 450 88.56 -91.26 -1.44
#